data_AF-A0A1H9QTK1-F1
#
_entry.id   AF-A0A1H9QTK1-F1
#
_cell.length_a   1.000
_cell.length_b   1.000
_cell.length_c   1.000
_cell.angle_alpha   90.00
_cell.angle_beta   90.00
_cell.angle_gamma   90.00
#
_symmetry.space_group_name_H-M   'P 1'
#
loop_
_entity.id
_entity.type
_entity.pdbx_description
1 polymer ?
#
loop_
_entity_poly.entity_id
_entity_poly.type
_entity_poly.pdbx_seq_one_letter_code
_entity_poly.pdbx_strand_id
1 'polypeptide(L)'
;MTDHKQQAIAILKQGLETIQDRAYTEIAEIPTEDSEDFQVKYSFVHEDIEGIFTVVGKAALGGPEERVTHFSLSSEFAEDSRHYGLVEAKSQVDEDLASAELYLNDHIKEGLN
;
A
#
# COMPACT_ATOMS: atom_id res chain seq x y z
N MET A 1 -6.35 -5.09 18.30
CA MET A 1 -5.07 -4.61 17.76
C MET A 1 -4.84 -5.14 16.34
N THR A 2 -5.14 -6.41 16.06
CA THR A 2 -5.10 -6.98 14.68
C THR A 2 -6.12 -6.37 13.71
N ASP A 3 -7.26 -5.90 14.23
CA ASP A 3 -8.37 -5.38 13.42
C ASP A 3 -7.99 -4.16 12.56
N HIS A 4 -7.30 -3.18 13.14
CA HIS A 4 -6.99 -1.91 12.45
C HIS A 4 -5.98 -2.10 11.33
N LYS A 5 -4.94 -2.91 11.56
CA LYS A 5 -3.98 -3.30 10.54
C LYS A 5 -4.66 -4.03 9.38
N GLN A 6 -5.48 -5.03 9.68
CA GLN A 6 -6.18 -5.81 8.66
C GLN A 6 -7.21 -4.96 7.89
N GLN A 7 -7.86 -4.01 8.57
CA GLN A 7 -8.72 -3.02 7.92
C GLN A 7 -7.93 -2.11 6.97
N ALA A 8 -6.76 -1.61 7.39
CA ALA A 8 -5.90 -0.78 6.53
C ALA A 8 -5.45 -1.54 5.28
N ILE A 9 -5.06 -2.81 5.41
CA ILE A 9 -4.70 -3.67 4.27
C ILE A 9 -5.89 -3.87 3.33
N ALA A 10 -7.09 -4.11 3.88
CA ALA A 10 -8.30 -4.27 3.06
C ALA A 10 -8.64 -3.00 2.27
N ILE A 11 -8.53 -1.83 2.90
CA ILE A 11 -8.79 -0.55 2.24
C ILE A 11 -7.70 -0.23 1.22
N LEU A 12 -6.42 -0.50 1.52
CA LEU A 12 -5.32 -0.38 0.56
C LEU A 12 -5.63 -1.20 -0.70
N LYS A 13 -6.04 -2.45 -0.53
CA LYS A 13 -6.41 -3.32 -1.65
C LYS A 13 -7.52 -2.72 -2.49
N GLN A 14 -8.58 -2.23 -1.86
CA GLN A 14 -9.66 -1.53 -2.58
C GLN A 14 -9.14 -0.31 -3.33
N GLY A 15 -8.30 0.52 -2.70
CA GLY A 15 -7.66 1.67 -3.31
C GLY A 15 -6.88 1.28 -4.58
N LEU A 16 -6.09 0.22 -4.50
CA LEU A 16 -5.36 -0.31 -5.65
C LEU A 16 -6.28 -0.89 -6.73
N GLU A 17 -7.38 -1.53 -6.35
CA GLU A 17 -8.39 -2.06 -7.28
C GLU A 17 -9.20 -0.96 -8.00
N THR A 18 -9.21 0.29 -7.49
CA THR A 18 -9.86 1.41 -8.19
C THR A 18 -9.05 1.92 -9.39
N ILE A 19 -7.78 1.54 -9.49
CA ILE A 19 -6.88 1.96 -10.56
C ILE A 19 -7.17 1.10 -11.80
N GLN A 20 -7.80 1.70 -12.81
CA GLN A 20 -8.24 0.96 -14.01
C GLN A 20 -7.10 0.63 -14.96
N ASP A 21 -6.02 1.41 -14.93
CA ASP A 21 -4.88 1.22 -15.82
C ASP A 21 -4.01 0.03 -15.42
N ARG A 22 -4.07 -0.43 -14.16
CA ARG A 22 -3.10 -1.41 -13.62
C ARG A 22 -3.76 -2.52 -12.83
N ALA A 23 -3.37 -3.76 -13.14
CA ALA A 23 -3.85 -4.93 -12.42
C ALA A 23 -2.89 -5.26 -11.27
N TYR A 24 -3.24 -4.88 -10.05
CA TYR A 24 -2.51 -5.24 -8.84
C TYR A 24 -2.97 -6.59 -8.31
N THR A 25 -2.02 -7.47 -7.99
CA THR A 25 -2.27 -8.77 -7.36
C THR A 25 -1.45 -8.89 -6.08
N GLU A 26 -2.12 -9.11 -4.96
CA GLU A 26 -1.47 -9.40 -3.69
C GLU A 26 -0.76 -10.76 -3.75
N ILE A 27 0.51 -10.80 -3.32
CA ILE A 27 1.32 -12.01 -3.26
C ILE A 27 1.37 -12.53 -1.82
N ALA A 28 1.70 -11.65 -0.86
CA ALA A 28 1.85 -12.01 0.55
C ALA A 28 1.85 -10.80 1.47
N GLU A 29 1.23 -10.92 2.65
CA GLU A 29 1.49 -10.04 3.79
C GLU A 29 2.82 -10.42 4.45
N ILE A 30 3.68 -9.44 4.71
CA ILE A 30 4.96 -9.61 5.39
C ILE A 30 4.78 -9.19 6.87
N PRO A 31 5.17 -10.05 7.83
CA PRO A 31 5.06 -9.72 9.24
C PRO A 31 5.96 -8.52 9.60
N THR A 32 5.39 -7.59 10.37
CA THR A 32 6.06 -6.40 10.88
C THR A 32 6.29 -6.52 12.39
N GLU A 33 7.38 -5.93 12.90
CA GLU A 33 7.64 -5.88 14.35
C GLU A 33 6.67 -4.93 15.06
N ASP A 34 6.31 -3.82 14.41
CA ASP A 34 5.29 -2.91 14.89
C ASP A 34 3.89 -3.44 14.52
N SER A 35 3.00 -3.47 15.51
CA SER A 35 1.66 -4.04 15.36
C SER A 35 0.71 -3.20 14.54
N GLU A 36 1.02 -1.92 14.34
CA GLU A 36 0.21 -0.98 13.57
C GLU A 36 0.73 -0.80 12.14
N ASP A 37 2.04 -0.97 11.92
CA ASP A 37 2.63 -1.02 10.59
C ASP A 37 2.15 -2.24 9.79
N PHE A 38 2.18 -2.12 8.47
CA PHE A 38 1.99 -3.25 7.58
C PHE A 38 2.96 -3.25 6.41
N GLN A 39 3.22 -4.45 5.91
CA GLN A 39 3.97 -4.66 4.68
C GLN A 39 3.23 -5.68 3.84
N VAL A 40 2.96 -5.36 2.58
CA VAL A 40 2.25 -6.25 1.67
C VAL A 40 2.96 -6.27 0.33
N LYS A 41 3.29 -7.47 -0.12
CA LYS A 41 3.95 -7.71 -1.39
C LYS A 41 2.92 -7.82 -2.49
N TYR A 42 3.12 -7.07 -3.57
CA TYR A 42 2.27 -7.05 -4.75
C TYR A 42 3.07 -7.36 -6.02
N SER A 43 2.38 -7.93 -7.00
CA SER A 43 2.77 -7.86 -8.41
C SER A 43 1.81 -6.96 -9.16
N PHE A 44 2.29 -6.30 -10.21
CA PHE A 44 1.45 -5.58 -11.16
C PHE A 44 1.80 -5.97 -12.60
N VAL A 45 0.82 -5.78 -13.49
CA VAL A 45 0.99 -5.90 -14.95
C VAL A 45 0.36 -4.68 -15.61
N HIS A 46 1.10 -4.02 -16.50
CA HIS A 46 0.67 -2.86 -17.28
C HIS A 46 1.39 -2.82 -18.63
N GLU A 47 0.67 -2.84 -19.75
CA GLU A 47 1.26 -2.72 -21.10
C GLU A 47 2.54 -3.57 -21.32
N ASP A 48 2.46 -4.87 -21.00
CA ASP A 48 3.58 -5.85 -21.04
C ASP A 48 4.72 -5.62 -20.03
N ILE A 49 4.63 -4.59 -19.18
CA ILE A 49 5.51 -4.39 -18.03
C ILE A 49 4.92 -5.13 -16.84
N GLU A 50 5.66 -6.11 -16.33
CA GLU A 50 5.37 -6.76 -15.05
C GLU A 50 6.44 -6.39 -14.02
N GLY A 51 6.04 -6.24 -12.76
CA GLY A 51 6.93 -5.96 -11.66
C GLY A 51 6.41 -6.43 -10.32
N ILE A 52 7.32 -6.58 -9.35
CA ILE A 52 7.06 -7.01 -7.99
C ILE A 52 7.64 -5.97 -7.04
N PHE A 53 6.80 -5.53 -6.10
CA PHE A 53 7.17 -4.53 -5.11
C PHE A 53 6.48 -4.82 -3.78
N THR A 54 7.01 -4.24 -2.71
CA THR A 54 6.42 -4.27 -1.37
C THR A 54 5.86 -2.89 -1.08
N VAL A 55 4.59 -2.84 -0.69
CA VAL A 55 4.00 -1.64 -0.10
C VAL A 55 4.31 -1.66 1.39
N VAL A 56 4.96 -0.61 1.86
CA VAL A 56 5.23 -0.37 3.28
C VAL A 56 4.28 0.71 3.77
N GLY A 57 3.34 0.33 4.63
CA GLY A 57 2.45 1.24 5.33
C GLY A 57 2.97 1.53 6.73
N LYS A 58 3.34 2.79 6.97
CA LYS A 58 3.77 3.27 8.28
C LYS A 58 2.64 3.98 8.98
N ALA A 59 2.24 3.45 10.14
CA ALA A 59 1.24 4.10 10.96
C ALA A 59 1.85 5.36 11.60
N ALA A 60 1.19 6.49 11.44
CA ALA A 60 1.55 7.73 12.12
C ALA A 60 0.48 8.03 13.18
N LEU A 61 0.93 8.00 14.43
CA LEU A 61 0.10 8.37 15.58
C LEU A 61 -0.28 9.85 15.47
N GLY A 62 -1.57 10.13 15.69
CA GLY A 62 -2.06 11.48 15.86
C GLY A 62 -1.62 12.10 17.18
N GLY A 63 -2.18 13.27 17.46
CA GLY A 63 -2.14 13.83 18.82
C GLY A 63 -2.67 12.85 19.87
N PRO A 64 -2.56 13.20 21.17
CA PRO A 64 -2.75 12.28 22.31
C PRO A 64 -4.12 11.58 22.41
N GLU A 65 -5.08 11.91 21.54
CA GLU A 65 -6.43 11.34 21.50
C GLU A 65 -6.70 10.45 20.25
N GLU A 66 -5.78 10.38 19.28
CA GLU A 66 -5.92 9.59 18.06
C GLU A 66 -4.95 8.39 18.04
N ARG A 67 -5.51 7.17 17.93
CA ARG A 67 -4.73 5.93 17.96
C ARG A 67 -3.88 5.74 16.71
N VAL A 68 -4.37 6.07 15.52
CA VAL A 68 -3.61 6.23 14.27
C VAL A 68 -4.41 7.23 13.43
N THR A 69 -3.77 8.31 13.00
CA THR A 69 -4.47 9.37 12.22
C THR A 69 -4.36 9.13 10.73
N HIS A 70 -3.22 8.58 10.33
CA HIS A 70 -2.91 8.35 8.92
C HIS A 70 -1.83 7.27 8.75
N PHE A 71 -1.83 6.69 7.56
CA PHE A 71 -0.76 5.84 7.05
C PHE A 71 0.01 6.60 5.98
N SER A 72 1.34 6.45 6.00
CA SER A 72 2.19 6.80 4.85
C SER A 72 2.57 5.53 4.11
N LEU A 73 2.36 5.52 2.80
CA LEU A 73 2.66 4.40 1.91
C LEU A 73 3.93 4.67 1.12
N SER A 74 4.74 3.63 0.94
CA SER A 74 5.92 3.68 0.08
C SER A 74 6.11 2.35 -0.65
N SER A 75 6.72 2.41 -1.84
CA SER A 75 7.07 1.22 -2.61
C SER A 75 8.55 0.85 -2.43
N GLU A 76 8.80 -0.43 -2.17
CA GLU A 76 10.12 -1.04 -2.23
C GLU A 76 10.11 -2.14 -3.30
N PHE A 77 10.72 -1.85 -4.46
CA PHE A 77 10.80 -2.82 -5.54
C PHE A 77 11.85 -3.90 -5.21
N ALA A 78 11.57 -5.15 -5.56
CA ALA A 78 12.53 -6.23 -5.40
C ALA A 78 13.62 -6.13 -6.48
N GLU A 79 14.90 -6.24 -6.12
CA GLU A 79 16.03 -6.18 -7.07
C GLU A 79 15.95 -7.22 -8.19
N ASP A 80 15.34 -8.38 -7.88
CA ASP A 80 15.07 -9.47 -8.84
C ASP A 80 13.77 -9.30 -9.63
N SER A 81 13.04 -8.20 -9.47
CA SER A 81 11.84 -7.94 -10.25
C SER A 81 12.23 -7.75 -11.72
N ARG A 82 11.48 -8.39 -12.62
CA ARG A 82 11.51 -7.99 -14.03
C ARG A 82 11.22 -6.49 -14.09
N HIS A 83 11.98 -5.79 -14.93
CA HIS A 83 11.90 -4.33 -15.09
C HIS A 83 12.22 -3.47 -13.86
N TYR A 84 12.93 -4.00 -12.84
CA TYR A 84 13.41 -3.28 -11.64
C TYR A 84 14.11 -1.93 -11.94
N GLY A 85 14.64 -1.74 -13.16
CA GLY A 85 15.32 -0.51 -13.59
C GLY A 85 14.51 0.44 -14.49
N LEU A 86 13.24 0.15 -14.81
CA LEU A 86 12.42 1.09 -15.57
C LEU A 86 11.92 2.18 -14.62
N VAL A 87 12.55 3.37 -14.71
CA VAL A 87 12.14 4.57 -13.95
C VAL A 87 10.65 4.84 -14.12
N GLU A 88 10.11 4.64 -15.32
CA GLU A 88 8.68 4.76 -15.61
C GLU A 88 7.81 3.82 -14.76
N ALA A 89 8.20 2.56 -14.60
CA ALA A 89 7.43 1.59 -13.81
C ALA A 89 7.37 1.98 -12.33
N LYS A 90 8.47 2.52 -11.80
CA LYS A 90 8.51 3.01 -10.42
C LYS A 90 7.67 4.27 -10.24
N SER A 91 7.80 5.26 -11.12
CA SER A 91 7.01 6.50 -11.04
C SER A 91 5.51 6.22 -11.09
N GLN A 92 5.11 5.31 -11.97
CA GLN A 92 3.72 4.87 -12.11
C GLN A 92 3.16 4.24 -10.84
N VAL A 93 3.89 3.31 -10.22
CA VAL A 93 3.48 2.69 -8.95
C VAL A 93 3.48 3.72 -7.82
N ASP A 94 4.41 4.67 -7.80
CA ASP A 94 4.44 5.73 -6.79
C ASP A 94 3.23 6.66 -6.91
N GLU A 95 2.79 7.03 -8.11
CA GLU A 95 1.57 7.82 -8.36
C GLU A 95 0.29 7.08 -7.92
N ASP A 96 0.25 5.78 -8.16
CA ASP A 96 -0.84 4.92 -7.73
C ASP A 96 -0.91 4.76 -6.22
N LEU A 97 0.24 4.55 -5.58
CA LEU A 97 0.30 4.45 -4.14
C LEU A 97 -0.05 5.77 -3.48
N ALA A 98 0.28 6.91 -4.06
CA ALA A 98 -0.18 8.20 -3.56
C ALA A 98 -1.73 8.30 -3.61
N SER A 99 -2.34 7.81 -4.69
CA SER A 99 -3.81 7.77 -4.80
C SER A 99 -4.44 6.78 -3.82
N ALA A 100 -3.85 5.59 -3.65
CA ALA A 100 -4.29 4.59 -2.70
C ALA A 100 -4.08 5.04 -1.24
N GLU A 101 -3.03 5.81 -0.95
CA GLU A 101 -2.78 6.42 0.35
C GLU A 101 -3.89 7.42 0.71
N LEU A 102 -4.26 8.29 -0.23
CA LEU A 102 -5.36 9.23 -0.03
C LEU A 102 -6.68 8.48 0.24
N TYR A 103 -6.97 7.46 -0.58
CA TYR A 103 -8.16 6.63 -0.40
C TYR A 103 -8.17 5.94 0.97
N LEU A 104 -7.03 5.33 1.36
CA LEU A 104 -6.84 4.67 2.65
C LEU A 104 -7.12 5.62 3.82
N ASN A 105 -6.51 6.79 3.80
CA ASN A 105 -6.60 7.75 4.89
C ASN A 105 -7.99 8.41 5.00
N ASP A 106 -8.75 8.47 3.91
CA ASP A 106 -10.14 8.94 3.93
C ASP A 106 -11.07 7.88 4.56
N HIS A 107 -10.93 6.60 4.16
CA HIS A 107 -11.84 5.53 4.56
C HIS A 107 -11.49 4.90 5.92
N ILE A 108 -10.23 4.93 6.35
CA ILE A 108 -9.83 4.45 7.69
C ILE A 108 -10.45 5.32 8.80
N LYS A 109 -10.69 6.62 8.51
CA LYS A 109 -11.33 7.57 9.42
C LYS A 109 -12.84 7.31 9.54
N GLU A 110 -13.50 6.91 8.46
CA GLU A 110 -14.93 6.59 8.47
C GLU A 110 -15.26 5.33 9.28
N GLY A 111 -14.32 4.38 9.40
CA GLY A 111 -14.48 3.15 10.18
C GLY A 111 -14.28 3.30 11.70
N LEU A 112 -13.93 4.49 12.19
CA LEU A 112 -13.73 4.79 13.62
C LEU A 112 -14.96 5.43 14.31
N ASN A 113 -16.08 5.59 13.60
CA ASN A 113 -17.34 6.12 14.14
C ASN A 113 -18.26 5.05 14.73
#